data_AF-A0A0T2L0U6-F1
#
_entry.id   AF-A0A0T2L0U6-F1
#
_cell.length_a   1.000
_cell.length_b   1.000
_cell.length_c   1.000
_cell.angle_alpha   90.00
_cell.angle_beta   90.00
_cell.angle_gamma   90.00
#
_symmetry.space_group_name_H-M   'P 1'
#
loop_
_entity.id
_entity.type
_entity.pdbx_description
1 polymer ?
#
loop_
_entity_poly.entity_id
_entity_poly.type
_entity_poly.pdbx_seq_one_letter_code
_entity_poly.pdbx_strand_id
1 'polypeptide(L)'
;MSEQEDPPRRRAYSVGVALDWFFFVFAGLAAIWLAYLSFTETFKLGWWGILVAIVFWVLLAYLVLPRLHRILTTIYVPDYFIGRTRTSDGLLGDPVNLGFMGSGEQIEAALQTAGWTKADPVTLGSSWRIVTSTLTRRSYDEAPVSPLFLFGHPQDFAYQQEVDGNPAQRHHVRFWKCPDGWLLPGGRRVDWLAAGTFDTAVGLSLFTLQITHRIDANTDIERDHIVTTLRGADDRVQVDVIEDFATGYHARNGGGDSIHTDGDLPIVDVRRVEVSVA
;
A
#
# COMPACT_ATOMS: atom_id res chain seq x y z
N MET A 1 34.60 30.93 24.64
CA MET A 1 34.62 29.78 23.71
C MET A 1 33.47 30.01 22.76
N SER A 2 33.76 30.42 21.53
CA SER A 2 32.78 30.95 20.57
C SER A 2 31.98 29.82 19.91
N GLU A 3 30.66 29.83 20.10
CA GLU A 3 29.72 29.07 19.25
C GLU A 3 29.85 29.56 17.81
N GLN A 4 30.33 28.68 16.92
CA GLN A 4 30.19 28.85 15.49
C GLN A 4 28.80 28.34 15.10
N GLU A 5 27.88 29.27 14.86
CA GLU A 5 26.64 28.97 14.13
C GLU A 5 27.01 28.57 12.70
N ASP A 6 26.74 27.32 12.35
CA ASP A 6 26.88 26.78 11.01
C ASP A 6 25.88 27.51 10.08
N PRO A 7 26.29 28.13 8.95
CA PRO A 7 25.37 28.88 8.12
C PRO A 7 24.30 27.95 7.52
N PRO A 8 23.06 28.43 7.32
CA PRO A 8 21.99 27.62 6.76
C PRO A 8 22.42 27.14 5.37
N ARG A 9 22.59 25.82 5.21
CA ARG A 9 22.81 25.16 3.92
C ARG A 9 21.67 25.56 2.99
N ARG A 10 21.90 26.55 2.14
CA ARG A 10 21.00 26.87 1.03
C ARG A 10 20.82 25.57 0.24
N ARG A 11 19.61 25.03 0.19
CA ARG A 11 19.23 23.93 -0.72
C ARG A 11 19.46 24.44 -2.14
N ALA A 12 20.68 24.27 -2.65
CA ALA A 12 20.94 24.37 -4.06
C ALA A 12 20.07 23.28 -4.70
N TYR A 13 19.08 23.68 -5.49
CA TYR A 13 18.42 22.77 -6.41
C TYR A 13 19.54 22.14 -7.24
N SER A 14 19.91 20.91 -6.90
CA SER A 14 21.01 20.25 -7.59
C SER A 14 20.59 20.09 -9.04
N VAL A 15 21.50 20.37 -9.96
CA VAL A 15 21.26 20.19 -11.40
C VAL A 15 20.73 18.77 -11.69
N GLY A 16 21.11 17.78 -10.87
CA GLY A 16 20.55 16.43 -10.87
C GLY A 16 19.04 16.38 -10.64
N VAL A 17 18.52 17.07 -9.61
CA VAL A 17 17.07 17.12 -9.35
C VAL A 17 16.31 17.77 -10.51
N ALA A 18 16.87 18.82 -11.12
CA ALA A 18 16.27 19.48 -12.27
C ALA A 18 16.27 18.58 -13.52
N LEU A 19 17.38 17.86 -13.77
CA LEU A 19 17.48 16.89 -14.86
C LEU A 19 16.52 15.71 -14.66
N ASP A 20 16.44 15.16 -13.45
CA ASP A 20 15.52 14.09 -13.11
C ASP A 20 14.07 14.52 -13.35
N TRP A 21 13.71 15.73 -12.91
CA TRP A 21 12.39 16.31 -13.18
C TRP A 21 12.12 16.50 -14.67
N PHE A 22 13.10 17.01 -15.43
CA PHE A 22 12.98 17.19 -16.87
C PHE A 22 12.75 15.85 -17.58
N PHE A 23 13.59 14.83 -17.34
CA PHE A 23 13.45 13.52 -17.97
C PHE A 23 12.16 12.83 -17.55
N PHE A 24 11.73 13.02 -16.31
CA PHE A 24 10.46 12.49 -15.81
C PHE A 24 9.25 13.08 -16.55
N VAL A 25 9.19 14.41 -16.69
CA VAL A 25 8.12 15.10 -17.43
C VAL A 25 8.19 14.76 -18.92
N PHE A 26 9.38 14.79 -19.51
CA PHE A 26 9.59 14.44 -20.92
C PHE A 26 9.14 13.00 -21.22
N ALA A 27 9.52 12.04 -20.38
CA ALA A 27 9.08 10.65 -20.53
C ALA A 27 7.55 10.53 -20.42
N GLY A 28 6.91 11.30 -19.53
CA GLY A 28 5.45 11.39 -19.45
C GLY A 28 4.82 11.89 -20.75
N LEU A 29 5.30 13.01 -21.30
CA LEU A 29 4.82 13.58 -22.56
C LEU A 29 5.06 12.65 -23.75
N ALA A 30 6.24 12.03 -23.83
CA ALA A 30 6.59 11.05 -24.86
C ALA A 30 5.68 9.82 -24.81
N ALA A 31 5.34 9.35 -23.61
CA ALA A 31 4.43 8.24 -23.42
C ALA A 31 3.00 8.61 -23.86
N ILE A 32 2.51 9.82 -23.55
CA ILE A 32 1.21 10.34 -24.05
C ILE A 32 1.21 10.40 -25.58
N TRP A 33 2.29 10.88 -26.18
CA TRP A 33 2.44 10.95 -27.63
C TRP A 33 2.45 9.56 -28.28
N LEU A 34 3.20 8.61 -27.72
CA LEU A 34 3.22 7.22 -28.17
C LEU A 34 1.81 6.60 -28.10
N ALA A 35 1.11 6.82 -27.00
CA ALA A 35 -0.28 6.42 -26.82
C ALA A 35 -1.17 6.99 -27.94
N TYR A 36 -1.11 8.29 -28.21
CA TYR A 36 -1.88 8.92 -29.28
C TYR A 36 -1.60 8.29 -30.65
N LEU A 37 -0.32 8.11 -31.01
CA LEU A 37 0.06 7.48 -32.27
C LEU A 37 -0.49 6.05 -32.39
N SER A 38 -0.31 5.21 -31.36
CA SER A 38 -0.83 3.84 -31.35
C SER A 38 -2.35 3.79 -31.50
N PHE A 39 -3.08 4.70 -30.85
CA PHE A 39 -4.53 4.80 -30.98
C PHE A 39 -4.95 5.14 -32.42
N THR A 40 -4.28 6.11 -33.07
CA THR A 40 -4.62 6.52 -34.44
C THR A 40 -4.32 5.46 -35.50
N GLU A 41 -3.28 4.62 -35.27
CA GLU A 41 -2.91 3.54 -36.17
C GLU A 41 -3.75 2.27 -35.99
N THR A 42 -4.36 2.07 -34.81
CA THR A 42 -5.21 0.91 -34.50
C THR A 42 -6.36 0.74 -35.51
N PHE A 43 -6.91 1.84 -36.03
CA PHE A 43 -8.05 1.84 -36.96
C PHE A 43 -7.69 1.51 -38.42
N LYS A 44 -6.39 1.40 -38.76
CA LYS A 44 -5.92 1.14 -40.14
C LYS A 44 -5.50 -0.31 -40.40
N LEU A 45 -5.46 -1.16 -39.37
CA LEU A 45 -4.71 -2.42 -39.37
C LEU A 45 -5.56 -3.71 -39.40
N GLY A 46 -6.88 -3.63 -39.62
CA GLY A 46 -7.74 -4.81 -39.64
C GLY A 46 -7.64 -5.63 -38.34
N TRP A 47 -7.52 -6.96 -38.42
CA TRP A 47 -7.40 -7.84 -37.24
C TRP A 47 -6.12 -7.61 -36.40
N TRP A 48 -5.04 -7.10 -36.99
CA TRP A 48 -3.83 -6.69 -36.24
C TRP A 48 -4.10 -5.48 -35.34
N GLY A 49 -5.17 -4.72 -35.59
CA GLY A 49 -5.63 -3.66 -34.72
C GLY A 49 -5.92 -4.13 -33.29
N ILE A 50 -6.36 -5.38 -33.07
CA ILE A 50 -6.60 -5.92 -31.73
C ILE A 50 -5.29 -6.01 -30.94
N LEU A 51 -4.23 -6.53 -31.56
CA LEU A 51 -2.93 -6.64 -30.90
C LEU A 51 -2.33 -5.26 -30.60
N VAL A 52 -2.46 -4.32 -31.54
CA VAL A 52 -2.04 -2.93 -31.32
C VAL A 52 -2.86 -2.27 -30.21
N ALA A 53 -4.16 -2.53 -30.12
CA ALA A 53 -5.02 -2.02 -29.05
C ALA A 53 -4.61 -2.58 -27.67
N ILE A 54 -4.24 -3.87 -27.59
CA ILE A 54 -3.72 -4.48 -26.35
C ILE A 54 -2.39 -3.84 -25.97
N VAL A 55 -1.45 -3.70 -26.92
CA VAL A 55 -0.14 -3.07 -26.67
C VAL A 55 -0.33 -1.61 -26.22
N PHE A 56 -1.22 -0.87 -26.89
CA PHE A 56 -1.58 0.48 -26.51
C PHE A 56 -2.15 0.54 -25.09
N TRP A 57 -3.09 -0.34 -24.75
CA TRP A 57 -3.65 -0.42 -23.39
C TRP A 57 -2.56 -0.71 -22.35
N VAL A 58 -1.64 -1.65 -22.62
CA VAL A 58 -0.52 -1.95 -21.72
C VAL A 58 0.36 -0.71 -21.52
N LEU A 59 0.74 -0.02 -22.60
CA LEU A 59 1.55 1.20 -22.51
C LEU A 59 0.81 2.30 -21.75
N LEU A 60 -0.49 2.49 -22.00
CA LEU A 60 -1.28 3.52 -21.34
C LEU A 60 -1.41 3.22 -19.83
N ALA A 61 -1.85 2.01 -19.47
CA ALA A 61 -2.18 1.62 -18.10
C ALA A 61 -0.94 1.43 -17.20
N TYR A 62 0.17 0.91 -17.74
CA TYR A 62 1.35 0.55 -16.95
C TYR A 62 2.54 1.49 -17.12
N LEU A 63 2.49 2.43 -18.08
CA LEU A 63 3.61 3.33 -18.37
C LEU A 63 3.23 4.81 -18.38
N VAL A 64 2.12 5.18 -19.03
CA VAL A 64 1.68 6.59 -19.14
C VAL A 64 0.96 7.06 -17.88
N LEU A 65 -0.14 6.39 -17.50
CA LEU A 65 -0.99 6.80 -16.38
C LEU A 65 -0.24 6.83 -15.04
N PRO A 66 0.58 5.82 -14.68
CA PRO A 66 1.36 5.86 -13.43
C PRO A 66 2.28 7.08 -13.34
N ARG A 67 2.93 7.44 -14.45
CA ARG A 67 3.79 8.63 -14.50
C ARG A 67 2.99 9.91 -14.36
N LEU A 68 1.86 10.02 -15.06
CA LEU A 68 0.99 11.18 -14.96
C LEU A 68 0.46 11.35 -13.52
N HIS A 69 -0.02 10.27 -12.90
CA HIS A 69 -0.44 10.29 -11.50
C HIS A 69 0.68 10.75 -10.59
N ARG A 70 1.90 10.23 -10.75
CA ARG A 70 3.05 10.64 -9.94
C ARG A 70 3.42 12.11 -10.13
N ILE A 71 3.29 12.69 -11.33
CA ILE A 71 3.47 14.14 -11.52
C ILE A 71 2.38 14.90 -10.75
N LEU A 72 1.11 14.53 -10.94
CA LEU A 72 0.01 15.27 -10.35
C LEU A 72 0.01 15.17 -8.82
N THR A 73 0.25 13.98 -8.26
CA THR A 73 0.24 13.73 -6.82
C THR A 73 1.29 14.53 -6.07
N THR A 74 2.44 14.83 -6.69
CA THR A 74 3.45 15.72 -6.07
C THR A 74 2.94 17.15 -5.83
N ILE A 75 1.86 17.55 -6.48
CA ILE A 75 1.26 18.89 -6.35
C ILE A 75 0.20 18.91 -5.26
N TYR A 76 -0.67 17.89 -5.18
CA TYR A 76 -1.86 17.92 -4.32
C TYR A 76 -1.86 16.91 -3.17
N VAL A 77 -1.00 15.89 -3.17
CA VAL A 77 -0.89 14.95 -2.06
C VAL A 77 0.20 15.47 -1.11
N PRO A 78 -0.15 15.90 0.11
CA PRO A 78 0.82 16.42 1.06
C PRO A 78 1.86 15.37 1.40
N ASP A 79 3.07 15.70 1.82
CA ASP A 79 4.14 14.76 2.22
C ASP A 79 4.10 14.34 3.71
N TYR A 80 3.26 14.99 4.51
CA TYR A 80 3.02 14.64 5.91
C TYR A 80 1.99 13.52 6.10
N PHE A 81 1.90 12.98 7.31
CA PHE A 81 0.99 11.91 7.69
C PHE A 81 -0.44 12.41 7.85
N ILE A 82 -1.38 11.74 7.20
CA ILE A 82 -2.82 12.07 7.21
C ILE A 82 -3.71 10.84 7.46
N GLY A 83 -3.18 9.81 8.15
CA GLY A 83 -3.93 8.55 8.38
C GLY A 83 -4.19 7.72 7.11
N ARG A 84 -3.43 7.97 6.04
CA ARG A 84 -3.51 7.27 4.76
C ARG A 84 -2.13 6.86 4.29
N THR A 85 -2.03 5.66 3.75
CA THR A 85 -0.82 5.21 3.02
C THR A 85 -0.77 5.84 1.62
N ARG A 86 0.33 5.60 0.90
CA ARG A 86 0.45 5.98 -0.52
C ARG A 86 0.86 4.83 -1.41
N THR A 87 0.38 4.84 -2.64
CA THR A 87 0.88 3.91 -3.67
C THR A 87 2.23 4.38 -4.19
N SER A 88 2.91 3.53 -4.97
CA SER A 88 4.13 3.88 -5.73
C SER A 88 3.96 5.09 -6.65
N ASP A 89 2.73 5.33 -7.10
CA ASP A 89 2.37 6.44 -8.00
C ASP A 89 2.00 7.72 -7.22
N GLY A 90 2.13 7.68 -5.89
CA GLY A 90 1.85 8.79 -4.99
C GLY A 90 0.37 9.02 -4.68
N LEU A 91 -0.53 8.18 -5.20
CA LEU A 91 -1.96 8.25 -4.90
C LEU A 91 -2.21 7.87 -3.44
N LEU A 92 -3.28 8.39 -2.85
CA LEU A 92 -3.71 7.98 -1.50
C LEU A 92 -4.14 6.51 -1.54
N GLY A 93 -3.36 5.66 -0.87
CA GLY A 93 -3.62 4.24 -0.68
C GLY A 93 -4.64 4.01 0.43
N ASP A 94 -4.54 2.87 1.08
CA ASP A 94 -5.46 2.39 2.11
C ASP A 94 -5.38 3.21 3.42
N PRO A 95 -6.46 3.22 4.23
CA PRO A 95 -6.47 3.84 5.54
C PRO A 95 -5.45 3.17 6.47
N VAL A 96 -4.77 3.98 7.27
CA VAL A 96 -4.09 3.48 8.45
C VAL A 96 -5.15 3.35 9.53
N ASN A 97 -5.55 2.11 9.82
CA ASN A 97 -6.70 1.77 10.66
C ASN A 97 -6.32 0.98 11.92
N LEU A 98 -5.03 0.73 12.16
CA LEU A 98 -4.52 0.08 13.36
C LEU A 98 -3.22 0.73 13.85
N GLY A 99 -3.03 0.78 15.16
CA GLY A 99 -1.76 1.05 15.81
C GLY A 99 -1.31 -0.13 16.66
N PHE A 100 0.00 -0.31 16.85
CA PHE A 100 0.52 -1.37 17.70
C PHE A 100 1.57 -0.85 18.70
N MET A 101 1.57 -1.44 19.89
CA MET A 101 2.62 -1.27 20.89
C MET A 101 3.35 -2.61 21.10
N GLY A 102 4.68 -2.58 21.04
CA GLY A 102 5.53 -3.77 21.10
C GLY A 102 6.59 -3.82 20.01
N SER A 103 7.45 -4.82 20.11
CA SER A 103 8.47 -5.12 19.10
C SER A 103 7.85 -5.75 17.85
N GLY A 104 8.56 -5.68 16.71
CA GLY A 104 8.11 -6.32 15.47
C GLY A 104 7.97 -7.83 15.65
N GLU A 105 8.90 -8.43 16.38
CA GLU A 105 8.91 -9.86 16.71
C GLU A 105 7.68 -10.28 17.51
N GLN A 106 7.19 -9.45 18.43
CA GLN A 106 5.95 -9.70 19.18
C GLN A 106 4.70 -9.61 18.29
N ILE A 107 4.68 -8.66 17.35
CA ILE A 107 3.60 -8.55 16.38
C ILE A 107 3.57 -9.78 15.48
N GLU A 108 4.73 -10.18 14.95
CA GLU A 108 4.87 -11.36 14.11
C GLU A 108 4.45 -12.65 14.85
N ALA A 109 4.86 -12.80 16.11
CA ALA A 109 4.46 -13.95 16.94
C ALA A 109 2.94 -13.97 17.22
N ALA A 110 2.33 -12.82 17.50
CA ALA A 110 0.89 -12.71 17.73
C ALA A 110 0.09 -13.07 16.45
N LEU A 111 0.53 -12.56 15.29
CA LEU A 111 -0.08 -12.86 13.99
C LEU A 111 0.03 -14.35 13.63
N GLN A 112 1.22 -14.95 13.81
CA GLN A 112 1.43 -16.38 13.56
C GLN A 112 0.54 -17.25 14.46
N THR A 113 0.43 -16.90 15.75
CA THR A 113 -0.45 -17.60 16.69
C THR A 113 -1.92 -17.48 16.29
N ALA A 114 -2.31 -16.33 15.72
CA ALA A 114 -3.63 -16.08 15.17
C ALA A 114 -3.88 -16.68 13.76
N GLY A 115 -2.96 -17.50 13.25
CA GLY A 115 -3.12 -18.18 11.95
C GLY A 115 -2.94 -17.28 10.73
N TRP A 116 -2.22 -16.16 10.88
CA TRP A 116 -1.82 -15.32 9.76
C TRP A 116 -0.46 -15.78 9.18
N THR A 117 -0.36 -15.71 7.86
CA THR A 117 0.84 -16.10 7.11
C THR A 117 1.59 -14.86 6.63
N LYS A 118 2.92 -14.84 6.80
CA LYS A 118 3.75 -13.72 6.32
C LYS A 118 3.76 -13.72 4.79
N ALA A 119 3.49 -12.57 4.18
CA ALA A 119 3.60 -12.40 2.73
C ALA A 119 5.06 -12.31 2.30
N ASP A 120 5.40 -12.87 1.14
CA ASP A 120 6.75 -12.77 0.61
C ASP A 120 7.11 -11.33 0.23
N PRO A 121 8.39 -10.96 0.27
CA PRO A 121 8.86 -9.74 -0.34
C PRO A 121 8.68 -9.78 -1.87
N VAL A 122 8.47 -8.60 -2.46
CA VAL A 122 8.48 -8.44 -3.92
C VAL A 122 9.92 -8.65 -4.42
N THR A 123 10.19 -9.80 -5.03
CA THR A 123 11.48 -10.19 -5.61
C THR A 123 11.25 -10.77 -7.00
N LEU A 124 12.30 -10.86 -7.84
CA LEU A 124 12.19 -11.54 -9.15
C LEU A 124 11.68 -12.98 -9.00
N GLY A 125 12.07 -13.66 -7.92
CA GLY A 125 11.63 -15.02 -7.61
C GLY A 125 10.14 -15.10 -7.27
N SER A 126 9.65 -14.23 -6.38
CA SER A 126 8.21 -14.20 -6.04
C SER A 126 7.36 -13.72 -7.21
N SER A 127 7.82 -12.74 -8.00
CA SER A 127 7.15 -12.33 -9.24
C SER A 127 7.05 -13.47 -10.27
N TRP A 128 8.10 -14.26 -10.47
CA TRP A 128 8.04 -15.45 -11.33
C TRP A 128 7.10 -16.52 -10.77
N ARG A 129 7.05 -16.66 -9.43
CA ARG A 129 6.12 -17.57 -8.76
C ARG A 129 4.66 -17.17 -8.96
N ILE A 130 4.33 -15.87 -8.96
CA ILE A 130 2.98 -15.37 -9.31
C ILE A 130 2.61 -15.76 -10.75
N VAL A 131 3.52 -15.54 -11.70
CA VAL A 131 3.26 -15.85 -13.12
C VAL A 131 3.01 -17.34 -13.28
N THR A 132 3.85 -18.18 -12.68
CA THR A 132 3.73 -19.64 -12.78
C THR A 132 2.52 -20.19 -12.02
N SER A 133 2.19 -19.69 -10.82
CA SER A 133 1.00 -20.12 -10.06
C SER A 133 -0.29 -19.75 -10.79
N THR A 134 -0.35 -18.56 -11.40
CA THR A 134 -1.47 -18.10 -12.21
C THR A 134 -1.67 -18.97 -13.45
N LEU A 135 -0.60 -19.26 -14.20
CA LEU A 135 -0.66 -20.14 -15.38
C LEU A 135 -1.01 -21.59 -15.02
N THR A 136 -0.57 -22.07 -13.87
CA THR A 136 -0.82 -23.44 -13.39
C THR A 136 -2.10 -23.59 -12.54
N ARG A 137 -2.82 -22.48 -12.28
CA ARG A 137 -4.02 -22.41 -11.43
C ARG A 137 -3.81 -23.01 -10.03
N ARG A 138 -2.62 -22.80 -9.45
CA ARG A 138 -2.32 -23.19 -8.07
C ARG A 138 -2.49 -21.99 -7.15
N SER A 139 -2.97 -22.22 -5.93
CA SER A 139 -2.97 -21.18 -4.90
C SER A 139 -1.52 -20.79 -4.57
N TYR A 140 -1.32 -19.50 -4.27
CA TYR A 140 -0.03 -18.97 -3.84
C TYR A 140 -0.31 -18.09 -2.62
N ASP A 141 -0.21 -18.72 -1.46
CA ASP A 141 -0.76 -18.22 -0.20
C ASP A 141 0.20 -17.26 0.50
N GLU A 142 1.41 -17.07 -0.03
CA GLU A 142 2.41 -16.06 0.37
C GLU A 142 2.64 -14.99 -0.71
N ALA A 143 1.77 -14.89 -1.73
CA ALA A 143 1.94 -13.96 -2.84
C ALA A 143 2.24 -12.52 -2.36
N PRO A 144 3.24 -11.84 -2.95
CA PRO A 144 3.65 -10.53 -2.48
C PRO A 144 2.58 -9.49 -2.80
N VAL A 145 2.37 -8.56 -1.86
CA VAL A 145 1.43 -7.44 -2.01
C VAL A 145 2.11 -6.23 -2.66
N SER A 146 1.35 -5.46 -3.43
CA SER A 146 1.82 -4.18 -3.96
C SER A 146 2.31 -3.27 -2.82
N PRO A 147 3.45 -2.58 -2.99
CA PRO A 147 4.03 -1.77 -1.94
C PRO A 147 3.16 -0.55 -1.65
N LEU A 148 2.93 -0.31 -0.36
CA LEU A 148 2.33 0.91 0.14
C LEU A 148 3.35 1.63 1.02
N PHE A 149 3.30 2.95 0.97
CA PHE A 149 4.29 3.82 1.59
C PHE A 149 3.66 4.57 2.75
N LEU A 150 4.38 4.58 3.86
CA LEU A 150 4.13 5.42 5.02
C LEU A 150 5.49 5.93 5.51
N PHE A 151 5.54 7.16 6.04
CA PHE A 151 6.79 7.78 6.50
C PHE A 151 7.92 7.85 5.44
N GLY A 152 7.55 7.80 4.15
CA GLY A 152 8.50 7.84 3.05
C GLY A 152 9.19 6.52 2.71
N HIS A 153 8.81 5.40 3.34
CA HIS A 153 9.36 4.08 3.05
C HIS A 153 8.23 3.03 2.81
N PRO A 154 8.52 1.93 2.08
CA PRO A 154 7.55 0.85 1.93
C PRO A 154 7.30 0.15 3.26
N GLN A 155 6.23 -0.65 3.34
CA GLN A 155 5.92 -1.45 4.52
C GLN A 155 7.11 -2.33 4.93
N ASP A 156 7.33 -2.47 6.24
CA ASP A 156 8.39 -3.30 6.80
C ASP A 156 8.06 -4.79 6.65
N PHE A 157 6.81 -5.16 6.91
CA PHE A 157 6.29 -6.50 6.66
C PHE A 157 4.78 -6.48 6.40
N ALA A 158 4.28 -7.57 5.83
CA ALA A 158 2.87 -7.78 5.56
C ALA A 158 2.47 -9.22 5.88
N TYR A 159 1.23 -9.40 6.32
CA TYR A 159 0.63 -10.68 6.65
C TYR A 159 -0.69 -10.85 5.93
N GLN A 160 -1.07 -12.09 5.69
CA GLN A 160 -2.31 -12.45 5.04
C GLN A 160 -2.94 -13.71 5.60
N GLN A 161 -4.24 -13.79 5.49
CA GLN A 161 -5.04 -14.94 5.90
C GLN A 161 -6.05 -15.23 4.79
N GLU A 162 -5.97 -16.44 4.24
CA GLU A 162 -6.87 -16.88 3.17
C GLU A 162 -8.23 -17.30 3.73
N VAL A 163 -9.30 -16.99 2.99
CA VAL A 163 -10.66 -17.38 3.35
C VAL A 163 -11.05 -18.66 2.59
N ASP A 164 -11.37 -19.72 3.34
CA ASP A 164 -12.00 -20.94 2.83
C ASP A 164 -11.35 -21.58 1.59
N GLY A 165 -10.03 -21.46 1.43
CA GLY A 165 -9.29 -22.01 0.29
C GLY A 165 -9.49 -21.24 -1.03
N ASN A 166 -10.02 -20.01 -0.96
CA ASN A 166 -10.22 -19.14 -2.10
C ASN A 166 -9.09 -18.09 -2.21
N PRO A 167 -8.15 -18.24 -3.16
CA PRO A 167 -7.04 -17.31 -3.29
C PRO A 167 -7.44 -15.90 -3.77
N ALA A 168 -8.69 -15.71 -4.23
CA ALA A 168 -9.20 -14.40 -4.61
C ALA A 168 -9.73 -13.58 -3.43
N GLN A 169 -9.92 -14.20 -2.26
CA GLN A 169 -10.48 -13.59 -1.05
C GLN A 169 -9.53 -13.74 0.13
N ARG A 170 -8.95 -12.62 0.54
CA ARG A 170 -7.83 -12.62 1.47
C ARG A 170 -7.87 -11.42 2.38
N HIS A 171 -7.69 -11.68 3.67
CA HIS A 171 -7.41 -10.68 4.68
C HIS A 171 -5.93 -10.28 4.55
N HIS A 172 -5.64 -8.99 4.62
CA HIS A 172 -4.27 -8.48 4.52
C HIS A 172 -4.04 -7.38 5.54
N VAL A 173 -2.86 -7.39 6.15
CA VAL A 173 -2.41 -6.30 7.01
C VAL A 173 -0.94 -5.97 6.72
N ARG A 174 -0.65 -4.69 6.56
CA ARG A 174 0.70 -4.15 6.33
C ARG A 174 1.14 -3.32 7.52
N PHE A 175 2.43 -3.36 7.85
CA PHE A 175 2.98 -2.70 9.04
C PHE A 175 4.12 -1.75 8.68
N TRP A 176 4.18 -0.62 9.38
CA TRP A 176 5.24 0.36 9.30
C TRP A 176 5.70 0.75 10.69
N LYS A 177 7.01 0.70 10.92
CA LYS A 177 7.60 1.18 12.17
C LYS A 177 7.43 2.69 12.27
N CYS A 178 6.96 3.18 13.41
CA CYS A 178 6.89 4.61 13.64
C CYS A 178 8.30 5.19 13.80
N PRO A 179 8.60 6.36 13.21
CA PRO A 179 9.83 7.09 13.50
C PRO A 179 9.96 7.40 15.00
N ASP A 180 11.20 7.52 15.48
CA ASP A 180 11.44 7.88 16.88
C ASP A 180 10.78 9.20 17.24
N GLY A 181 10.08 9.21 18.37
CA GLY A 181 9.39 10.39 18.86
C GLY A 181 8.08 10.70 18.13
N TRP A 182 7.64 9.90 17.16
CA TRP A 182 6.37 10.08 16.46
C TRP A 182 5.18 10.14 17.43
N LEU A 183 4.26 11.07 17.17
CA LEU A 183 3.07 11.30 17.99
C LEU A 183 1.83 11.25 17.10
N LEU A 184 0.83 10.50 17.56
CA LEU A 184 -0.52 10.53 17.02
C LEU A 184 -1.30 11.70 17.64
N PRO A 185 -2.49 12.06 17.09
CA PRO A 185 -3.40 13.02 17.71
C PRO A 185 -3.62 12.73 19.20
N GLY A 186 -3.77 13.80 19.99
CA GLY A 186 -3.85 13.69 21.44
C GLY A 186 -2.52 13.34 22.14
N GLY A 187 -1.39 13.33 21.42
CA GLY A 187 -0.07 13.03 21.99
C GLY A 187 0.15 11.55 22.29
N ARG A 188 -0.69 10.67 21.74
CA ARG A 188 -0.59 9.22 21.91
C ARG A 188 0.64 8.70 21.16
N ARG A 189 1.30 7.69 21.73
CA ARG A 189 2.44 7.00 21.12
C ARG A 189 2.06 5.58 20.77
N VAL A 190 2.53 5.15 19.61
CA VAL A 190 2.49 3.76 19.13
C VAL A 190 3.86 3.44 18.54
N ASP A 191 4.24 2.17 18.58
CA ASP A 191 5.52 1.70 18.02
C ASP A 191 5.38 1.40 16.52
N TRP A 192 4.18 1.00 16.09
CA TRP A 192 3.87 0.69 14.69
C TRP A 192 2.49 1.22 14.29
N LEU A 193 2.35 1.50 13.00
CA LEU A 193 1.07 1.73 12.35
C LEU A 193 0.82 0.64 11.32
N ALA A 194 -0.44 0.33 11.11
CA ALA A 194 -0.85 -0.71 10.19
C ALA A 194 -2.10 -0.34 9.39
N ALA A 195 -2.20 -0.96 8.23
CA ALA A 195 -3.33 -0.85 7.30
C ALA A 195 -3.85 -2.25 7.00
N GLY A 196 -5.02 -2.57 7.55
CA GLY A 196 -5.79 -3.78 7.30
C GLY A 196 -6.78 -3.59 6.16
N THR A 197 -6.77 -4.47 5.16
CA THR A 197 -7.69 -4.47 4.01
C THR A 197 -8.11 -5.89 3.63
N PHE A 198 -9.37 -6.05 3.22
CA PHE A 198 -9.88 -7.32 2.70
C PHE A 198 -9.99 -7.28 1.17
N ASP A 199 -9.34 -8.20 0.49
CA ASP A 199 -9.45 -8.36 -0.96
C ASP A 199 -10.67 -9.24 -1.28
N THR A 200 -11.57 -8.77 -2.15
CA THR A 200 -12.84 -9.45 -2.48
C THR A 200 -12.79 -10.20 -3.80
N ALA A 201 -12.07 -9.69 -4.80
CA ALA A 201 -11.99 -10.23 -6.15
C ALA A 201 -10.82 -9.65 -6.94
N VAL A 202 -10.39 -10.31 -8.01
CA VAL A 202 -9.49 -9.72 -9.03
C VAL A 202 -10.34 -9.08 -10.12
N GLY A 203 -9.98 -7.87 -10.55
CA GLY A 203 -10.69 -7.15 -11.61
C GLY A 203 -9.85 -6.09 -12.31
N LEU A 204 -10.43 -5.48 -13.34
CA LEU A 204 -9.86 -4.31 -13.99
C LEU A 204 -10.28 -3.05 -13.22
N SER A 205 -9.31 -2.27 -12.74
CA SER A 205 -9.58 -0.93 -12.21
C SER A 205 -9.93 0.01 -13.35
N LEU A 206 -11.09 0.65 -13.28
CA LEU A 206 -11.47 1.70 -14.23
C LEU A 206 -10.70 3.01 -13.99
N PHE A 207 -9.97 3.12 -12.88
CA PHE A 207 -9.22 4.31 -12.51
C PHE A 207 -7.78 4.26 -13.05
N THR A 208 -7.12 3.10 -12.94
CA THR A 208 -5.75 2.91 -13.41
C THR A 208 -5.67 2.17 -14.74
N LEU A 209 -6.78 1.57 -15.19
CA LEU A 209 -6.85 0.63 -16.31
C LEU A 209 -5.98 -0.63 -16.09
N GLN A 210 -5.54 -0.89 -14.86
CA GLN A 210 -4.72 -2.05 -14.51
C GLN A 210 -5.58 -3.19 -13.95
N ILE A 211 -5.10 -4.41 -14.11
CA ILE A 211 -5.64 -5.56 -13.38
C ILE A 211 -5.15 -5.48 -11.93
N THR A 212 -6.07 -5.44 -10.98
CA THR A 212 -5.81 -5.31 -9.54
C THR A 212 -6.82 -6.13 -8.75
N HIS A 213 -6.49 -6.43 -7.49
CA HIS A 213 -7.49 -6.86 -6.52
C HIS A 213 -8.41 -5.68 -6.18
N ARG A 214 -9.69 -6.00 -5.96
CA ARG A 214 -10.70 -5.09 -5.42
C ARG A 214 -10.73 -5.25 -3.92
N ILE A 215 -10.53 -4.16 -3.22
CA ILE A 215 -10.64 -4.12 -1.77
C ILE A 215 -12.11 -3.90 -1.36
N ASP A 216 -12.54 -4.56 -0.29
CA ASP A 216 -13.85 -4.34 0.31
C ASP A 216 -14.00 -2.90 0.76
N ALA A 217 -15.19 -2.34 0.55
CA ALA A 217 -15.42 -0.94 0.87
C ALA A 217 -15.37 -0.68 2.38
N ASN A 218 -15.76 -1.63 3.22
CA ASN A 218 -15.81 -1.42 4.65
C ASN A 218 -14.51 -1.90 5.32
N THR A 219 -13.58 -0.96 5.49
CA THR A 219 -12.27 -1.25 6.08
C THR A 219 -12.34 -1.50 7.58
N ASP A 220 -13.44 -1.13 8.23
CA ASP A 220 -13.61 -1.34 9.67
C ASP A 220 -13.93 -2.79 9.99
N ILE A 221 -14.67 -3.50 9.11
CA ILE A 221 -14.91 -4.94 9.25
C ILE A 221 -13.57 -5.70 9.28
N GLU A 222 -12.66 -5.34 8.38
CA GLU A 222 -11.34 -5.96 8.33
C GLU A 222 -10.48 -5.62 9.55
N ARG A 223 -10.46 -4.35 9.94
CA ARG A 223 -9.79 -3.88 11.16
C ARG A 223 -10.25 -4.69 12.38
N ASP A 224 -11.56 -4.85 12.52
CA ASP A 224 -12.17 -5.54 13.65
C ASP A 224 -11.93 -7.06 13.58
N HIS A 225 -11.85 -7.64 12.39
CA HIS A 225 -11.42 -9.03 12.17
C HIS A 225 -9.98 -9.26 12.65
N ILE A 226 -9.04 -8.38 12.29
CA ILE A 226 -7.65 -8.45 12.75
C ILE A 226 -7.58 -8.36 14.27
N VAL A 227 -8.28 -7.40 14.87
CA VAL A 227 -8.33 -7.24 16.34
C VAL A 227 -8.92 -8.49 17.00
N THR A 228 -10.01 -9.02 16.46
CA THR A 228 -10.71 -10.18 17.02
C THR A 228 -9.86 -11.44 16.94
N THR A 229 -9.19 -11.69 15.80
CA THR A 229 -8.32 -12.86 15.63
C THR A 229 -7.12 -12.81 16.57
N LEU A 230 -6.48 -11.65 16.73
CA LEU A 230 -5.35 -11.49 17.66
C LEU A 230 -5.76 -11.71 19.12
N ARG A 231 -6.87 -11.11 19.56
CA ARG A 231 -7.38 -11.28 20.94
C ARG A 231 -7.87 -12.70 21.21
N GLY A 232 -8.43 -13.38 20.21
CA GLY A 232 -8.89 -14.75 20.35
C GLY A 232 -7.75 -15.77 20.41
N ALA A 233 -6.58 -15.42 19.88
CA ALA A 233 -5.41 -16.30 19.83
C ALA A 233 -4.50 -16.18 21.08
N ASP A 234 -4.44 -15.00 21.71
CA ASP A 234 -3.61 -14.77 22.89
C ASP A 234 -4.25 -13.75 23.84
N ASP A 235 -4.64 -14.20 25.04
CA ASP A 235 -5.26 -13.39 26.10
C ASP A 235 -4.37 -12.23 26.60
N ARG A 236 -3.06 -12.27 26.30
CA ARG A 236 -2.12 -11.20 26.65
C ARG A 236 -2.28 -9.97 25.77
N VAL A 237 -2.89 -10.10 24.60
CA VAL A 237 -3.17 -9.00 23.67
C VAL A 237 -4.26 -8.11 24.26
N GLN A 238 -3.94 -6.84 24.46
CA GLN A 238 -4.88 -5.83 24.94
C GLN A 238 -5.16 -4.82 23.84
N VAL A 239 -6.35 -4.20 23.87
CA VAL A 239 -6.74 -3.22 22.86
C VAL A 239 -7.33 -2.01 23.56
N ASP A 240 -6.83 -0.84 23.20
CA ASP A 240 -7.42 0.46 23.49
C ASP A 240 -7.84 1.11 22.17
N VAL A 241 -8.78 2.05 22.17
CA VAL A 241 -9.24 2.71 20.94
C VAL A 241 -9.03 4.22 21.05
N ILE A 242 -8.39 4.81 20.04
CA ILE A 242 -8.47 6.25 19.83
C ILE A 242 -9.73 6.50 18.99
N GLU A 243 -10.80 6.90 19.67
CA GLU A 243 -12.04 7.35 19.03
C GLU A 243 -11.75 8.62 18.19
N ASP A 244 -12.42 8.73 17.04
CA ASP A 244 -12.33 9.89 16.15
C ASP A 244 -10.88 10.25 15.77
N PHE A 245 -9.99 9.25 15.64
CA PHE A 245 -8.60 9.45 15.24
C PHE A 245 -8.51 10.21 13.91
N ALA A 246 -9.39 9.85 12.98
CA ALA A 246 -9.79 10.67 11.86
C ALA A 246 -11.30 10.88 11.91
N THR A 247 -11.81 11.91 11.22
CA THR A 247 -13.26 11.97 10.94
C THR A 247 -13.64 10.76 10.09
N GLY A 248 -14.71 10.04 10.42
CA GLY A 248 -15.24 9.01 9.52
C GLY A 248 -15.50 9.54 8.10
N TYR A 249 -15.21 8.75 7.08
CA TYR A 249 -15.28 9.20 5.70
C TYR A 249 -15.67 8.11 4.70
N HIS A 250 -16.15 8.58 3.54
CA HIS A 250 -16.30 7.79 2.33
C HIS A 250 -15.33 8.31 1.27
N ALA A 251 -14.46 7.45 0.76
CA ALA A 251 -13.41 7.84 -0.18
C ALA A 251 -13.15 6.75 -1.23
N ARG A 252 -12.07 6.93 -1.99
CA ARG A 252 -11.50 5.88 -2.84
C ARG A 252 -10.00 5.73 -2.57
N ASN A 253 -9.45 4.53 -2.71
CA ASN A 253 -8.00 4.33 -2.70
C ASN A 253 -7.40 4.61 -4.09
N GLY A 254 -6.07 4.49 -4.19
CA GLY A 254 -5.32 4.67 -5.44
C GLY A 254 -5.67 3.65 -6.53
N GLY A 255 -6.27 2.50 -6.16
CA GLY A 255 -6.84 1.54 -7.10
C GLY A 255 -8.22 1.92 -7.62
N GLY A 256 -8.88 2.91 -7.00
CA GLY A 256 -10.24 3.34 -7.32
C GLY A 256 -11.35 2.60 -6.56
N ASP A 257 -10.99 1.70 -5.64
CA ASP A 257 -11.95 1.00 -4.79
C ASP A 257 -12.53 1.95 -3.75
N SER A 258 -13.82 1.79 -3.46
CA SER A 258 -14.51 2.57 -2.43
C SER A 258 -13.95 2.26 -1.05
N ILE A 259 -14.02 3.22 -0.14
CA ILE A 259 -13.63 3.07 1.26
C ILE A 259 -14.69 3.71 2.12
N HIS A 260 -15.02 3.06 3.22
CA HIS A 260 -15.86 3.52 4.30
C HIS A 260 -15.17 3.16 5.61
N THR A 261 -15.00 4.16 6.46
CA THR A 261 -14.47 4.00 7.81
C THR A 261 -15.14 4.96 8.78
N ASP A 262 -15.33 4.52 10.02
CA ASP A 262 -15.76 5.31 11.18
C ASP A 262 -14.69 6.32 11.62
N GLY A 263 -13.43 6.08 11.28
CA GLY A 263 -12.29 6.95 11.61
C GLY A 263 -11.58 6.59 12.92
N ASP A 264 -11.99 5.53 13.61
CA ASP A 264 -11.37 5.08 14.85
C ASP A 264 -10.06 4.33 14.61
N LEU A 265 -9.14 4.43 15.58
CA LEU A 265 -7.85 3.75 15.55
C LEU A 265 -7.65 2.88 16.79
N PRO A 266 -7.96 1.57 16.73
CA PRO A 266 -7.57 0.60 17.74
C PRO A 266 -6.04 0.52 17.85
N ILE A 267 -5.54 0.58 19.08
CA ILE A 267 -4.16 0.33 19.46
C ILE A 267 -4.07 -1.05 20.08
N VAL A 268 -3.43 -1.96 19.39
CA VAL A 268 -3.18 -3.33 19.84
C VAL A 268 -1.86 -3.39 20.61
N ASP A 269 -1.95 -3.69 21.89
CA ASP A 269 -0.80 -3.86 22.78
C ASP A 269 -0.37 -5.32 22.83
N VAL A 270 0.77 -5.62 22.19
CA VAL A 270 1.39 -6.94 22.15
C VAL A 270 2.64 -7.03 23.02
N ARG A 271 2.92 -6.02 23.88
CA ARG A 271 4.14 -6.00 24.71
C ARG A 271 4.27 -7.17 25.68
N ARG A 272 3.15 -7.82 26.01
CA ARG A 272 3.11 -9.00 26.88
C ARG A 272 3.15 -10.32 26.12
N VAL A 273 3.10 -10.30 24.79
CA VAL A 273 3.23 -11.50 23.96
C VAL A 273 4.66 -12.03 24.09
N GLU A 274 4.77 -13.32 24.39
CA GLU A 274 6.04 -14.02 24.46
C GLU A 274 6.55 -14.33 23.05
N VAL A 275 7.81 -13.98 22.78
CA VAL A 275 8.49 -14.37 21.55
C VAL A 275 9.30 -15.63 21.86
N SER A 276 8.93 -16.75 21.23
CA SER A 276 9.75 -17.96 21.29
C SER A 276 11.08 -17.68 20.60
N VAL A 277 12.16 -17.66 21.39
CA VAL A 277 13.51 -17.60 20.85
C VAL A 277 13.82 -18.97 20.24
N ALA A 278 13.90 -19.03 18.91
CA ALA A 278 14.34 -20.21 18.17
C ALA A 278 15.86 -20.39 18.27
#